data_AF-A0A3D1N0Z6-F1
#
_entry.id   AF-A0A3D1N0Z6-F1
#
_cell.length_a   1.000
_cell.length_b   1.000
_cell.length_c   1.000
_cell.angle_alpha   90.00
_cell.angle_beta   90.00
_cell.angle_gamma   90.00
#
_symmetry.space_group_name_H-M   'P 1'
#
loop_
_entity.id
_entity.type
_entity.pdbx_description
1 polymer ?
#
loop_
_entity_poly.entity_id
_entity_poly.type
_entity_poly.pdbx_seq_one_letter_code
_entity_poly.pdbx_strand_id
1 'polypeptide(L)'
;MSQAPPDEIRVACETAEARLWRGRAVVVDLFRFSNTICALLKSGRRDVRVYLSPACAIAAGKVEKNSDLFSEIEMGPGVDRYDNSPYTALYSSDKSRPALVVTNSGSPAVMSLAFSREVLIGCFANSEALSVYCRANPMPTLIVPACLYYNREHVEDFICARALAEEINGKDSFPGALEEIHASGRIMDFMALRPATGKMDMEIVLKKDGMDVLPKVKITGSYGVVEDAIKKDA
;
A
#
# COMPACT_ATOMS: atom_id res chain seq x y z
N MET A 1 29.94 -4.23 8.55
CA MET A 1 28.72 -4.03 7.74
C MET A 1 28.97 -2.83 6.85
N SER A 2 29.11 -3.03 5.54
CA SER A 2 29.22 -1.93 4.59
C SER A 2 27.92 -1.14 4.62
N GLN A 3 27.98 0.17 4.81
CA GLN A 3 26.80 1.01 4.62
C GLN A 3 26.46 1.01 3.12
N ALA A 4 25.19 0.78 2.79
CA ALA A 4 24.65 0.97 1.45
C ALA A 4 24.98 2.40 0.96
N PRO A 5 25.28 2.60 -0.34
CA PRO A 5 25.36 3.95 -0.90
C PRO A 5 24.08 4.74 -0.56
N PRO A 6 24.19 6.06 -0.31
CA PRO A 6 23.05 6.88 0.13
C PRO A 6 21.85 6.87 -0.83
N ASP A 7 22.05 6.46 -2.10
CA ASP A 7 21.05 6.45 -3.16
C ASP A 7 20.72 5.03 -3.68
N GLU A 8 21.11 3.96 -2.96
CA GLU A 8 20.81 2.58 -3.38
C GLU A 8 19.30 2.32 -3.32
N ILE A 9 18.70 1.97 -4.46
CA ILE A 9 17.30 1.53 -4.56
C ILE A 9 17.28 0.07 -5.00
N ARG A 10 16.58 -0.77 -4.24
CA ARG A 10 16.43 -2.20 -4.52
C ARG A 10 15.01 -2.68 -4.32
N VAL A 11 14.64 -3.74 -5.03
CA VAL A 11 13.39 -4.47 -4.81
C VAL A 11 13.71 -5.71 -3.95
N ALA A 12 12.94 -5.91 -2.88
CA ALA A 12 13.07 -7.08 -2.03
C ALA A 12 12.62 -8.34 -2.78
N CYS A 13 13.39 -9.41 -2.66
CA CYS A 13 13.03 -10.73 -3.17
C CYS A 13 12.62 -11.68 -2.04
N GLU A 14 12.98 -11.38 -0.79
CA GLU A 14 12.65 -12.19 0.38
C GLU A 14 12.15 -11.35 1.56
N THR A 15 11.24 -11.91 2.36
CA THR A 15 10.68 -11.22 3.55
C THR A 15 11.74 -10.88 4.60
N ALA A 16 12.85 -11.62 4.63
CA ALA A 16 13.98 -11.35 5.53
C ALA A 16 14.64 -10.00 5.24
N GLU A 17 14.70 -9.57 3.97
CA GLU A 17 15.25 -8.27 3.59
C GLU A 17 14.44 -7.13 4.21
N ALA A 18 13.10 -7.21 4.14
CA ALA A 18 12.21 -6.23 4.75
C ALA A 18 12.37 -6.18 6.28
N ARG A 19 12.40 -7.33 6.95
CA ARG A 19 12.55 -7.42 8.41
C ARG A 19 13.89 -6.87 8.93
N LEU A 20 14.94 -6.96 8.12
CA LEU A 20 16.29 -6.51 8.48
C LEU A 20 16.60 -5.11 7.94
N TRP A 21 15.73 -4.52 7.14
CA TRP A 21 15.95 -3.20 6.57
C TRP A 21 16.00 -2.11 7.64
N ARG A 22 16.83 -1.09 7.40
CA ARG A 22 17.04 0.05 8.31
C ARG A 22 16.93 1.41 7.62
N GLY A 23 16.82 1.44 6.28
CA GLY A 23 16.63 2.65 5.49
C GLY A 23 15.15 3.01 5.31
N ARG A 24 14.83 3.63 4.17
CA ARG A 24 13.45 3.83 3.72
C ARG A 24 12.91 2.54 3.13
N ALA A 25 11.73 2.11 3.53
CA ALA A 25 11.00 1.05 2.87
C ALA A 25 9.79 1.61 2.15
N VAL A 26 9.48 1.08 0.96
CA VAL A 26 8.28 1.41 0.19
C VAL A 26 7.51 0.12 -0.03
N VAL A 27 6.34 -0.01 0.59
CA VAL A 27 5.47 -1.19 0.37
C VAL A 27 4.67 -1.00 -0.91
N VAL A 28 4.61 -2.06 -1.71
CA VAL A 28 3.84 -2.12 -2.96
C VAL A 28 2.93 -3.35 -2.92
N ASP A 29 1.64 -3.08 -3.01
CA ASP A 29 0.55 -4.06 -3.11
C ASP A 29 -0.45 -3.44 -4.11
N LEU A 30 -0.29 -3.79 -5.38
CA LEU A 30 -1.00 -3.11 -6.47
C LEU A 30 -2.48 -3.48 -6.43
N PHE A 31 -2.81 -4.76 -6.20
CA PHE A 31 -4.17 -5.31 -6.09
C PHE A 31 -4.46 -5.80 -4.66
N ARG A 32 -4.81 -4.92 -3.72
CA ARG A 32 -5.21 -3.51 -3.89
C ARG A 32 -4.71 -2.59 -2.78
N PHE A 33 -4.03 -3.12 -1.77
CA PHE A 33 -3.88 -2.42 -0.49
C PHE A 33 -3.24 -1.04 -0.65
N SER A 34 -2.21 -0.90 -1.50
CA SER A 34 -1.52 0.39 -1.65
C SER A 34 -2.45 1.46 -2.22
N ASN A 35 -3.26 1.08 -3.20
CA ASN A 35 -4.28 1.97 -3.78
C ASN A 35 -5.37 2.30 -2.76
N THR A 36 -5.82 1.32 -1.95
CA THR A 36 -6.83 1.57 -0.91
C THR A 36 -6.34 2.56 0.14
N ILE A 37 -5.09 2.44 0.59
CA ILE A 37 -4.52 3.40 1.55
C ILE A 37 -4.42 4.80 0.93
N CYS A 38 -3.95 4.92 -0.31
CA CYS A 38 -3.93 6.20 -1.02
C CYS A 38 -5.34 6.79 -1.15
N ALA A 39 -6.33 5.97 -1.50
CA ALA A 39 -7.72 6.39 -1.64
C ALA A 39 -8.31 6.90 -0.31
N LEU A 40 -8.00 6.23 0.81
CA LEU A 40 -8.44 6.67 2.13
C LEU A 40 -7.90 8.07 2.47
N LEU A 41 -6.60 8.32 2.25
CA LEU A 41 -6.02 9.65 2.47
C LEU A 41 -6.60 10.69 1.50
N LYS A 42 -6.71 10.34 0.21
CA LYS A 42 -7.25 11.22 -0.85
C LYS A 42 -8.70 11.61 -0.58
N SER A 43 -9.50 10.73 0.02
CA SER A 43 -10.89 11.03 0.44
C SER A 43 -10.97 12.16 1.48
N GLY A 44 -9.85 12.44 2.17
CA GLY A 44 -9.76 13.40 3.26
C GLY A 44 -9.88 12.76 4.65
N ARG A 45 -9.80 11.43 4.75
CA ARG A 45 -9.80 10.72 6.03
C ARG A 45 -8.52 11.04 6.80
N ARG A 46 -8.66 11.40 8.08
CA ARG A 46 -7.56 11.87 8.93
C ARG A 46 -6.97 10.78 9.83
N ASP A 47 -7.70 9.70 10.03
CA ASP A 47 -7.31 8.59 10.89
C ASP A 47 -7.39 7.29 10.10
N VAL A 48 -6.23 6.80 9.67
CA VAL A 48 -6.06 5.56 8.92
C VAL A 48 -5.01 4.73 9.64
N ARG A 49 -5.37 3.49 9.98
CA ARG A 49 -4.50 2.60 10.76
C ARG A 49 -4.41 1.24 10.09
N VAL A 50 -3.20 0.73 9.89
CA VAL A 50 -2.93 -0.60 9.32
C VAL A 50 -2.61 -1.56 10.46
N TYR A 51 -3.40 -2.61 10.62
CA TYR A 51 -3.29 -3.55 11.74
C TYR A 51 -2.49 -4.80 11.38
N LEU A 52 -1.75 -5.33 12.36
CA LEU A 52 -0.95 -6.55 12.22
C LEU A 52 -1.78 -7.80 11.91
N SER A 53 -3.00 -7.89 12.45
CA SER A 53 -3.84 -9.07 12.30
C SER A 53 -5.33 -8.74 12.34
N PRO A 54 -6.19 -9.61 11.77
CA PRO A 54 -7.64 -9.46 11.86
C PRO A 54 -8.12 -9.35 13.31
N ALA A 55 -7.56 -10.15 14.22
CA ALA A 55 -7.92 -10.11 15.63
C ALA A 55 -7.67 -8.73 16.26
N CYS A 56 -6.54 -8.09 15.93
CA CYS A 56 -6.24 -6.73 16.41
C CYS A 56 -7.22 -5.70 15.83
N ALA A 57 -7.51 -5.76 14.53
CA ALA A 57 -8.44 -4.82 13.88
C ALA A 57 -9.88 -4.96 14.44
N ILE A 58 -10.35 -6.20 14.61
CA ILE A 58 -11.67 -6.49 15.20
C ILE A 58 -11.74 -6.00 16.66
N ALA A 59 -10.69 -6.25 17.45
CA ALA A 59 -10.64 -5.78 18.83
C ALA A 59 -10.68 -4.25 18.90
N ALA A 60 -9.95 -3.55 18.02
CA ALA A 60 -9.99 -2.10 17.93
C ALA A 60 -11.39 -1.58 17.55
N GLY A 61 -12.03 -2.15 16.54
CA GLY A 61 -13.37 -1.76 16.10
C GLY A 61 -14.47 -1.99 17.15
N LYS A 62 -14.28 -2.94 18.08
CA LYS A 62 -15.18 -3.14 19.23
C LYS A 62 -15.07 -2.03 20.28
N VAL A 63 -13.89 -1.42 20.42
CA VAL A 63 -13.63 -0.34 21.37
C VAL A 63 -13.95 1.02 20.75
N GLU A 64 -13.53 1.23 19.51
CA GLU A 64 -13.71 2.47 18.75
C GLU A 64 -15.04 2.44 18.00
N LYS A 65 -16.10 2.86 18.71
CA LYS A 65 -17.41 3.03 18.09
C LYS A 65 -17.30 3.97 16.90
N ASN A 66 -18.01 3.64 15.81
CA ASN A 66 -18.00 4.40 14.56
C ASN A 66 -16.65 4.38 13.81
N SER A 67 -15.88 3.30 13.86
CA SER A 67 -14.81 3.04 12.89
C SER A 67 -15.31 2.29 11.66
N ASP A 68 -14.64 2.42 10.53
CA ASP A 68 -14.85 1.58 9.34
C ASP A 68 -13.70 0.57 9.21
N LEU A 69 -14.02 -0.70 9.02
CA LEU A 69 -13.04 -1.76 8.78
C LEU A 69 -12.92 -2.02 7.28
N PHE A 70 -11.70 -2.03 6.75
CA PHE A 70 -11.40 -2.33 5.34
C PHE A 70 -10.56 -3.62 5.26
N SER A 71 -11.10 -4.66 4.63
CA SER A 71 -10.41 -5.94 4.47
C SER A 71 -11.08 -6.86 3.46
N GLU A 72 -10.28 -7.59 2.67
CA GLU A 72 -10.76 -8.74 1.90
C GLU A 72 -10.84 -10.05 2.73
N ILE A 73 -10.43 -10.04 4.00
CA ILE A 73 -10.41 -11.24 4.86
C ILE A 73 -11.81 -11.50 5.41
N GLU A 74 -12.27 -12.75 5.36
CA GLU A 74 -13.49 -13.19 6.06
C GLU A 74 -13.24 -13.24 7.58
N MET A 75 -14.00 -12.46 8.35
CA MET A 75 -13.77 -12.25 9.79
C MET A 75 -14.83 -12.86 10.70
N GLY A 76 -15.64 -13.76 10.15
CA GLY A 76 -16.73 -14.42 10.88
C GLY A 76 -17.99 -13.56 10.98
N PRO A 77 -19.06 -14.11 11.58
CA PRO A 77 -20.37 -13.47 11.63
C PRO A 77 -20.37 -12.22 12.51
N GLY A 78 -21.10 -11.20 12.08
CA GLY A 78 -21.32 -9.97 12.86
C GLY A 78 -20.16 -8.97 12.84
N VAL A 79 -19.18 -9.14 11.95
CA VAL A 79 -18.12 -8.15 11.70
C VAL A 79 -18.41 -7.45 10.38
N ASP A 80 -19.01 -6.25 10.47
CA ASP A 80 -19.22 -5.39 9.31
C ASP A 80 -17.88 -4.82 8.82
N ARG A 81 -17.67 -4.89 7.51
CA ARG A 81 -16.48 -4.35 6.85
C ARG A 81 -16.77 -3.96 5.41
N TYR A 82 -16.01 -3.00 4.93
CA TYR A 82 -15.79 -2.80 3.51
C TYR A 82 -14.76 -3.81 3.00
N ASP A 83 -14.88 -4.16 1.72
CA ASP A 83 -13.79 -4.81 0.99
C ASP A 83 -12.56 -3.88 0.92
N ASN A 84 -11.40 -4.41 0.55
CA ASN A 84 -10.18 -3.66 0.29
C ASN A 84 -10.21 -2.96 -1.10
N SER A 85 -11.31 -2.28 -1.41
CA SER A 85 -11.55 -1.59 -2.68
C SER A 85 -11.14 -0.11 -2.58
N PRO A 86 -10.20 0.39 -3.42
CA PRO A 86 -9.89 1.81 -3.48
C PRO A 86 -11.09 2.65 -3.94
N TYR A 87 -11.95 2.12 -4.81
CA TYR A 87 -13.17 2.83 -5.22
C TYR A 87 -14.09 3.08 -4.02
N THR A 88 -14.33 2.05 -3.22
CA THR A 88 -15.18 2.14 -2.02
C THR A 88 -14.57 3.09 -0.98
N ALA A 89 -13.25 2.99 -0.77
CA ALA A 89 -12.53 3.89 0.13
C ALA A 89 -12.68 5.36 -0.30
N LEU A 90 -12.60 5.64 -1.59
CA LEU A 90 -12.63 7.00 -2.13
C LEU A 90 -14.03 7.62 -2.18
N TYR A 91 -15.04 6.82 -2.54
CA TYR A 91 -16.37 7.36 -2.93
C TYR A 91 -17.54 6.90 -2.04
N SER A 92 -17.40 5.80 -1.31
CA SER A 92 -18.54 5.14 -0.65
C SER A 92 -18.44 5.05 0.87
N SER A 93 -17.27 5.35 1.45
CA SER A 93 -17.03 5.30 2.90
C SER A 93 -17.16 6.66 3.57
N ASP A 94 -17.48 6.68 4.87
CA ASP A 94 -17.57 7.93 5.63
C ASP A 94 -16.18 8.39 6.09
N LYS A 95 -15.62 9.37 5.38
CA LYS A 95 -14.30 9.95 5.65
C LYS A 95 -14.14 10.59 7.04
N SER A 96 -15.23 10.84 7.78
CA SER A 96 -15.15 11.36 9.15
C SER A 96 -14.81 10.29 10.18
N ARG A 97 -14.98 9.01 9.82
CA ARG A 97 -14.74 7.85 10.69
C ARG A 97 -13.28 7.41 10.61
N PRO A 98 -12.70 6.83 11.67
CA PRO A 98 -11.41 6.13 11.59
C PRO A 98 -11.48 4.95 10.63
N ALA A 99 -10.45 4.74 9.79
CA ALA A 99 -10.30 3.55 8.96
C ALA A 99 -9.33 2.56 9.60
N LEU A 100 -9.83 1.38 9.92
CA LEU A 100 -9.05 0.24 10.38
C LEU A 100 -8.81 -0.67 9.17
N VAL A 101 -7.56 -0.85 8.78
CA VAL A 101 -7.20 -1.60 7.57
C VAL A 101 -6.44 -2.85 7.99
N VAL A 102 -6.84 -4.00 7.46
CA VAL A 102 -6.08 -5.24 7.58
C VAL A 102 -6.29 -6.09 6.32
N THR A 103 -5.23 -6.65 5.78
CA THR A 103 -5.22 -7.37 4.50
C THR A 103 -4.27 -8.57 4.59
N ASN A 104 -4.40 -9.52 3.66
CA ASN A 104 -3.58 -10.73 3.67
C ASN A 104 -2.11 -10.47 3.34
N SER A 105 -1.82 -9.49 2.48
CA SER A 105 -0.49 -9.19 1.95
C SER A 105 0.07 -7.84 2.42
N GLY A 106 -0.62 -6.75 2.12
CA GLY A 106 -0.13 -5.40 2.39
C GLY A 106 0.09 -5.10 3.88
N SER A 107 -0.80 -5.58 4.75
CA SER A 107 -0.69 -5.37 6.20
C SER A 107 0.54 -6.07 6.82
N PRO A 108 0.78 -7.37 6.61
CA PRO A 108 2.01 -7.99 7.09
C PRO A 108 3.27 -7.42 6.41
N ALA A 109 3.20 -6.98 5.15
CA ALA A 109 4.33 -6.30 4.50
C ALA A 109 4.71 -5.01 5.24
N VAL A 110 3.74 -4.13 5.52
CA VAL A 110 3.96 -2.90 6.32
C VAL A 110 4.49 -3.24 7.70
N MET A 111 3.83 -4.14 8.42
CA MET A 111 4.18 -4.41 9.83
C MET A 111 5.52 -5.13 9.99
N SER A 112 6.04 -5.76 8.94
CA SER A 112 7.39 -6.36 8.95
C SER A 112 8.53 -5.32 8.98
N LEU A 113 8.23 -4.05 8.71
CA LEU A 113 9.20 -2.97 8.54
C LEU A 113 9.45 -2.17 9.84
N ALA A 114 9.19 -2.76 11.01
CA ALA A 114 9.29 -2.09 12.31
C ALA A 114 10.67 -1.49 12.62
N PHE A 115 11.73 -1.92 11.92
CA PHE A 115 13.08 -1.38 12.06
C PHE A 115 13.51 -0.41 10.94
N SER A 116 12.66 -0.21 9.93
CA SER A 116 12.94 0.77 8.87
C SER A 116 12.87 2.18 9.44
N ARG A 117 13.76 3.06 8.98
CA ARG A 117 13.77 4.47 9.37
C ARG A 117 12.53 5.21 8.89
N GLU A 118 12.01 4.82 7.74
CA GLU A 118 10.81 5.38 7.14
C GLU A 118 10.06 4.27 6.40
N VAL A 119 8.73 4.26 6.49
CA VAL A 119 7.87 3.32 5.76
C VAL A 119 6.89 4.14 4.94
N LEU A 120 6.96 4.01 3.62
CA LEU A 120 6.03 4.62 2.67
C LEU A 120 5.19 3.52 2.00
N ILE A 121 4.07 3.91 1.41
CA ILE A 121 3.26 3.02 0.57
C ILE A 121 3.18 3.64 -0.83
N GLY A 122 3.51 2.84 -1.84
CA GLY A 122 3.63 3.28 -3.23
C GLY A 122 2.85 2.41 -4.19
N CYS A 123 2.30 3.03 -5.22
CA CYS A 123 1.64 2.39 -6.35
C CYS A 123 1.67 3.33 -7.58
N PHE A 124 1.13 2.90 -8.71
CA PHE A 124 1.04 3.77 -9.89
C PHE A 124 0.26 5.06 -9.63
N ALA A 125 -0.80 4.98 -8.84
CA ALA A 125 -1.67 6.12 -8.61
C ALA A 125 -1.01 7.28 -7.84
N ASN A 126 0.11 7.05 -7.13
CA ASN A 126 0.86 8.09 -6.42
C ASN A 126 2.36 8.10 -6.78
N SER A 127 2.70 7.63 -7.99
CA SER A 127 4.10 7.42 -8.39
C SER A 127 4.91 8.71 -8.45
N GLU A 128 4.32 9.82 -8.91
CA GLU A 128 4.95 11.14 -8.94
C GLU A 128 5.21 11.67 -7.53
N ALA A 129 4.20 11.62 -6.65
CA ALA A 129 4.34 12.04 -5.26
C ALA A 129 5.48 11.29 -4.54
N LEU A 130 5.52 9.97 -4.73
CA LEU A 130 6.60 9.12 -4.21
C LEU A 130 7.96 9.51 -4.81
N SER A 131 8.06 9.63 -6.13
CA SER A 131 9.34 9.84 -6.81
C SER A 131 9.95 11.21 -6.50
N VAL A 132 9.11 12.25 -6.48
CA VAL A 132 9.50 13.62 -6.07
C VAL A 132 9.96 13.63 -4.61
N TYR A 133 9.20 13.03 -3.70
CA TYR A 133 9.57 12.96 -2.29
C TYR A 133 10.89 12.21 -2.08
N CYS A 134 11.07 11.07 -2.76
CA CYS A 134 12.27 10.25 -2.63
C CYS A 134 13.52 10.96 -3.17
N ARG A 135 13.44 11.63 -4.32
CA ARG A 135 14.55 12.42 -4.87
C ARG A 135 14.90 13.62 -4.01
N ALA A 136 13.90 14.28 -3.41
CA ALA A 136 14.13 15.40 -2.51
C ALA A 136 14.72 14.97 -1.15
N ASN A 137 14.54 13.71 -0.76
CA ASN A 137 15.01 13.13 0.50
C ASN A 137 15.79 11.83 0.26
N PRO A 138 17.01 11.89 -0.32
CA PRO A 138 17.77 10.69 -0.66
C PRO A 138 18.08 9.82 0.56
N MET A 139 17.85 8.52 0.42
CA MET A 139 18.07 7.51 1.45
C MET A 139 18.16 6.13 0.78
N PRO A 140 18.96 5.18 1.31
CA PRO A 140 18.88 3.80 0.88
C PRO A 140 17.42 3.33 0.97
N THR A 141 16.89 2.86 -0.15
CA THR A 141 15.47 2.53 -0.31
C THR A 141 15.28 1.06 -0.71
N LEU A 142 14.46 0.34 0.06
CA LEU A 142 14.01 -1.01 -0.27
C LEU A 142 12.52 -0.96 -0.64
N ILE A 143 12.19 -1.33 -1.87
CA ILE A 143 10.81 -1.48 -2.32
C ILE A 143 10.39 -2.92 -2.05
N VAL A 144 9.27 -3.11 -1.35
CA VAL A 144 8.81 -4.39 -0.81
C VAL A 144 7.49 -4.79 -1.48
N PRO A 145 7.53 -5.72 -2.45
CA PRO A 145 6.33 -6.35 -3.01
C PRO A 145 5.58 -7.13 -1.92
N ALA A 146 4.31 -6.83 -1.71
CA ALA A 146 3.50 -7.43 -0.66
C ALA A 146 3.14 -8.89 -0.96
N CYS A 147 3.16 -9.28 -2.24
CA CYS A 147 3.05 -10.67 -2.69
C CYS A 147 4.02 -11.64 -1.97
N LEU A 148 5.16 -11.15 -1.48
CA LEU A 148 6.10 -11.91 -0.64
C LEU A 148 5.49 -12.47 0.65
N TYR A 149 4.38 -11.90 1.12
CA TYR A 149 3.72 -12.26 2.37
C TYR A 149 2.47 -13.12 2.17
N TYR A 150 2.05 -13.36 0.93
CA TYR A 150 0.81 -14.09 0.65
C TYR A 150 0.93 -15.04 -0.54
N ASN A 151 1.09 -14.51 -1.76
CA ASN A 151 1.20 -15.30 -2.97
C ASN A 151 2.16 -14.65 -3.97
N ARG A 152 3.32 -15.28 -4.20
CA ARG A 152 4.35 -14.77 -5.13
C ARG A 152 3.93 -14.82 -6.60
N GLU A 153 2.84 -15.52 -6.93
CA GLU A 153 2.23 -15.50 -8.27
C GLU A 153 1.52 -14.18 -8.57
N HIS A 154 1.29 -13.33 -7.57
CA HIS A 154 0.83 -11.95 -7.76
C HIS A 154 1.97 -11.08 -8.28
N VAL A 155 2.38 -11.32 -9.53
CA VAL A 155 3.52 -10.70 -10.20
C VAL A 155 3.40 -9.20 -10.38
N GLU A 156 2.17 -8.67 -10.35
CA GLU A 156 1.88 -7.24 -10.48
C GLU A 156 2.59 -6.38 -9.43
N ASP A 157 2.82 -6.92 -8.22
CA ASP A 157 3.52 -6.21 -7.15
C ASP A 157 5.01 -6.04 -7.48
N PHE A 158 5.64 -7.07 -8.04
CA PHE A 158 7.04 -7.00 -8.50
C PHE A 158 7.17 -6.06 -9.70
N ILE A 159 6.24 -6.13 -10.66
CA ILE A 159 6.23 -5.26 -11.84
C ILE A 159 6.09 -3.80 -11.43
N CYS A 160 5.13 -3.49 -10.54
CA CYS A 160 4.94 -2.15 -10.00
C CYS A 160 6.15 -1.69 -9.19
N ALA A 161 6.70 -2.54 -8.31
CA ALA A 161 7.89 -2.21 -7.52
C ALA A 161 9.10 -1.84 -8.41
N ARG A 162 9.34 -2.61 -9.47
CA ARG A 162 10.43 -2.36 -10.42
C ARG A 162 10.20 -1.05 -11.18
N ALA A 163 8.98 -0.78 -11.61
CA ALA A 163 8.62 0.48 -12.27
C ALA A 163 8.80 1.70 -11.36
N LEU A 164 8.40 1.61 -10.08
CA LEU A 164 8.61 2.67 -9.11
C LEU A 164 10.08 2.91 -8.80
N ALA A 165 10.93 1.87 -8.79
CA ALA A 165 12.38 2.03 -8.64
C ALA A 165 12.98 2.88 -9.76
N GLU A 166 12.61 2.58 -11.02
CA GLU A 166 13.05 3.34 -12.19
C GLU A 166 12.51 4.78 -12.17
N GLU A 167 11.25 4.97 -11.76
CA GLU A 167 10.62 6.29 -11.65
C GLU A 167 11.32 7.17 -10.61
N ILE A 168 11.71 6.62 -9.45
CA ILE A 168 12.52 7.35 -8.46
C ILE A 168 13.85 7.79 -9.08
N ASN A 169 14.47 6.93 -9.89
CA ASN A 169 15.68 7.24 -10.67
C ASN A 169 15.45 8.15 -11.89
N GLY A 170 14.24 8.68 -12.08
CA GLY A 170 13.92 9.65 -13.12
C GLY A 170 13.61 9.04 -14.50
N LYS A 171 13.29 7.74 -14.54
CA LYS A 171 12.91 7.04 -15.76
C LYS A 171 11.48 6.53 -15.69
N ASP A 172 10.63 7.09 -16.56
CA ASP A 172 9.26 6.62 -16.70
C ASP A 172 9.23 5.21 -17.28
N SER A 173 8.81 4.24 -16.47
CA SER A 173 8.66 2.83 -16.83
C SER A 173 7.22 2.35 -16.72
N PHE A 174 6.27 3.26 -16.47
CA PHE A 174 4.86 2.92 -16.29
C PHE A 174 4.23 2.25 -17.53
N PRO A 175 4.42 2.74 -18.78
CA PRO A 175 3.80 2.11 -19.95
C PRO A 175 4.19 0.63 -20.12
N GLY A 176 5.48 0.32 -20.01
CA GLY A 176 5.96 -1.06 -20.12
C GLY A 176 5.50 -1.95 -18.97
N ALA A 177 5.43 -1.40 -17.75
CA ALA A 177 4.88 -2.12 -16.59
C ALA A 177 3.40 -2.46 -16.77
N LEU A 178 2.62 -1.54 -17.33
CA LEU A 178 1.20 -1.75 -17.62
C LEU A 178 1.01 -2.86 -18.67
N GLU A 179 1.80 -2.84 -19.75
CA GLU A 179 1.80 -3.90 -20.78
C GLU A 179 2.14 -5.28 -20.19
N GLU A 180 3.16 -5.36 -19.32
CA GLU A 180 3.57 -6.60 -18.65
C GLU A 180 2.46 -7.15 -17.74
N ILE A 181 1.77 -6.27 -16.99
CA ILE A 181 0.62 -6.65 -16.14
C ILE A 181 -0.55 -7.16 -17.00
N HIS A 182 -0.86 -6.50 -18.12
CA HIS A 182 -1.88 -6.99 -19.06
C HIS A 182 -1.53 -8.39 -19.60
N ALA A 183 -0.28 -8.62 -19.97
CA ALA A 183 0.18 -9.90 -20.50
C ALA A 183 0.16 -11.03 -19.45
N SER A 184 0.28 -10.70 -18.16
CA SER A 184 0.32 -11.68 -17.06
C SER A 184 -1.01 -12.36 -16.74
N GLY A 185 -2.15 -11.84 -17.22
CA GLY A 185 -3.49 -12.33 -16.87
C GLY A 185 -4.03 -11.86 -15.52
N ARG A 186 -3.22 -11.21 -14.67
CA ARG A 186 -3.59 -10.77 -13.31
C ARG A 186 -4.82 -9.87 -13.25
N ILE A 187 -5.02 -9.01 -14.25
CA ILE A 187 -6.21 -8.14 -14.35
C ILE A 187 -7.49 -8.98 -14.49
N MET A 188 -7.46 -10.02 -15.34
CA MET A 188 -8.62 -10.89 -15.57
C MET A 188 -8.95 -11.70 -14.32
N ASP A 189 -7.93 -12.29 -13.68
CA ASP A 189 -8.10 -13.03 -12.42
C ASP A 189 -8.70 -12.13 -11.33
N PHE A 190 -8.16 -10.91 -11.19
CA PHE A 190 -8.63 -9.94 -10.21
C PHE A 190 -10.10 -9.58 -10.44
N MET A 191 -10.48 -9.26 -11.68
CA MET A 191 -11.86 -8.92 -12.01
C MET A 191 -12.83 -10.08 -11.81
N ALA A 192 -12.41 -11.32 -12.13
CA ALA A 192 -13.22 -12.52 -11.91
C ALA A 192 -13.49 -12.78 -10.42
N LEU A 193 -12.49 -12.52 -9.56
CA LEU A 193 -12.61 -12.69 -8.10
C LEU A 193 -13.34 -11.53 -7.41
N ARG A 194 -13.53 -10.38 -8.08
CA ARG A 194 -14.13 -9.17 -7.51
C ARG A 194 -15.22 -8.59 -8.43
N PRO A 195 -16.33 -9.30 -8.67
CA PRO A 195 -17.35 -8.88 -9.63
C PRO A 195 -18.04 -7.56 -9.26
N ALA A 196 -18.11 -7.23 -7.96
CA ALA A 196 -18.81 -6.03 -7.48
C ALA A 196 -18.01 -4.73 -7.67
N THR A 197 -16.70 -4.75 -7.38
CA THR A 197 -15.87 -3.53 -7.38
C THR A 197 -14.73 -3.58 -8.40
N GLY A 198 -14.41 -4.74 -8.96
CA GLY A 198 -13.16 -4.97 -9.68
C GLY A 198 -12.96 -4.06 -10.88
N LYS A 199 -14.01 -3.81 -11.67
CA LYS A 199 -13.94 -2.87 -12.80
C LYS A 199 -13.61 -1.45 -12.34
N MET A 200 -14.31 -0.96 -11.31
CA MET A 200 -14.09 0.39 -10.78
C MET A 200 -12.73 0.53 -10.10
N ASP A 201 -12.26 -0.54 -9.45
CA ASP A 201 -10.93 -0.57 -8.87
C ASP A 201 -9.84 -0.49 -9.94
N MET A 202 -9.99 -1.18 -11.08
CA MET A 202 -9.02 -1.11 -12.19
C MET A 202 -8.88 0.30 -12.79
N GLU A 203 -9.98 1.07 -12.86
CA GLU A 203 -9.95 2.47 -13.33
C GLU A 203 -9.07 3.37 -12.44
N ILE A 204 -8.90 3.00 -11.16
CA ILE A 204 -8.03 3.70 -10.22
C ILE A 204 -6.61 3.11 -10.24
N VAL A 205 -6.51 1.79 -10.09
CA VAL A 205 -5.23 1.11 -9.87
C VAL A 205 -4.29 1.19 -11.08
N LEU A 206 -4.84 1.09 -12.29
CA LEU A 206 -4.06 1.13 -13.53
C LEU A 206 -3.87 2.55 -14.07
N LYS A 207 -4.26 3.56 -13.30
CA LYS A 207 -4.06 4.96 -13.66
C LYS A 207 -2.81 5.51 -12.95
N LYS A 208 -1.85 6.00 -13.73
CA LYS A 208 -0.70 6.73 -13.20
C LYS A 208 -1.15 8.05 -12.59
N ASP A 209 -0.62 8.37 -11.41
CA ASP A 209 -0.72 9.68 -10.76
C ASP A 209 -2.16 10.20 -10.58
N GLY A 210 -3.09 9.30 -10.30
CA GLY A 210 -4.48 9.63 -9.98
C GLY A 210 -4.70 10.19 -8.57
N MET A 211 -3.70 10.10 -7.69
CA MET A 211 -3.77 10.47 -6.27
C MET A 211 -2.50 11.22 -5.83
N ASP A 212 -2.69 12.47 -5.42
CA ASP A 212 -1.68 13.41 -4.93
C ASP A 212 -1.44 13.25 -3.41
N VAL A 213 -1.20 12.02 -2.96
CA VAL A 213 -0.94 11.69 -1.55
C VAL A 213 0.25 10.73 -1.44
N LEU A 214 1.01 10.82 -0.36
CA LEU A 214 2.09 9.88 -0.08
C LEU A 214 1.91 9.28 1.31
N PRO A 215 1.28 8.09 1.43
CA PRO A 215 1.10 7.46 2.71
C PRO A 215 2.45 7.12 3.35
N LYS A 216 2.65 7.62 4.56
CA LYS A 216 3.76 7.30 5.44
C LYS A 216 3.22 6.61 6.69
N VAL A 217 3.87 5.53 7.09
CA VAL A 217 3.41 4.69 8.20
C VAL A 217 4.35 4.84 9.38
N LYS A 218 3.80 5.22 10.53
CA LYS A 218 4.46 5.15 11.82
C LYS A 218 3.96 3.92 12.58
N ILE A 219 4.79 2.88 12.64
CA ILE A 219 4.46 1.62 13.31
C ILE A 219 4.49 1.81 14.84
N THR A 220 3.39 1.49 15.52
CA THR A 220 3.22 1.59 16.98
C THR A 220 2.59 0.31 17.53
N GLY A 221 3.44 -0.63 17.96
CA GLY A 221 2.97 -1.90 18.53
C GLY A 221 2.23 -2.76 17.49
N SER A 222 0.92 -2.95 17.67
CA SER A 222 0.10 -3.85 16.87
C SER A 222 -0.53 -3.22 15.62
N TYR A 223 -0.29 -1.93 15.37
CA TYR A 223 -0.76 -1.23 14.17
C TYR A 223 0.22 -0.13 13.76
N GLY A 224 0.11 0.35 12.52
CA GLY A 224 0.76 1.55 12.03
C GLY A 224 -0.24 2.67 11.79
N VAL A 225 0.08 3.88 12.24
CA VAL A 225 -0.67 5.11 11.91
C VAL A 225 -0.21 5.58 10.54
N VAL A 226 -1.15 5.89 9.65
CA VAL A 226 -0.85 6.39 8.30
C VAL A 226 -1.12 7.88 8.24
N GLU A 227 -0.11 8.64 7.81
CA GLU A 227 -0.15 10.07 7.55
C GLU A 227 0.20 10.37 6.09
N ASP A 228 -0.17 11.55 5.60
CA ASP A 228 0.21 12.01 4.26
C ASP A 228 1.51 12.81 4.33
N ALA A 229 2.62 12.24 3.85
CA ALA A 229 3.96 12.80 4.00
C ALA A 229 4.18 14.14 3.26
N ILE A 230 3.32 14.46 2.29
CA ILE A 230 3.45 15.69 1.49
C ILE A 230 2.45 16.77 1.89
N LYS A 231 1.53 16.46 2.81
CA LYS A 231 0.57 17.45 3.32
C LYS A 231 1.22 18.21 4.47
N LYS A 232 1.24 19.54 4.36
CA LYS A 232 1.64 20.40 5.49
C LYS A 232 0.50 20.45 6.49
N ASP A 233 0.81 20.32 7.77
CA ASP A 233 -0.15 20.60 8.84
C ASP A 233 -0.72 22.01 8.60
N ALA A 234 -2.05 22.06 8.41
CA ALA A 234 -2.79 23.29 8.18
C ALA A 234 -3.14 23.96 9.51
#